data_AF-A0A813EFE1-F1
#
_entry.id   AF-A0A813EFE1-F1
#
_cell.length_a   1.000
_cell.length_b   1.000
_cell.length_c   1.000
_cell.angle_alpha   90.00
_cell.angle_beta   90.00
_cell.angle_gamma   90.00
#
_symmetry.space_group_name_H-M   'P 1'
#
loop_
_entity.id
_entity.type
_entity.pdbx_description
1 polymer ?
#
loop_
_entity_poly.entity_id
_entity_poly.type
_entity_poly.pdbx_seq_one_letter_code
_entity_poly.pdbx_strand_id
1 'polypeptide(L)'
;MAARLEYGPSQPFKGMNINGSLHMTIQTGVLIETLSALGAKVRWCSCNIFSTQDHAAAAIAKAGTSAVFAWKGETLPEYWWCTEQMMTVPGADGCDQLVDDGGDATLLIHKGKEFEAKYAKDGSLPDPASTNNAEFKCILQLLKDSIPLDKTKYTRMAVQCKGVSEETTTGVLRLREMAAKNELLFPAINVNDCVTKSKFDNVYGCRHSLPDSIMRATDVMIGGKRALVCGYGDVGKGCAFALRGAGARVLITEIDPINALQACMEGFQVVTMEDCVHEIDIFTSATGNFKIITLEHMKKMKNNAIVCNIGHFDNEIDMEDLEQFPGMTVENIKPQVDRFVFPTVATVSLCLPPAAW
;
A
#
# COMPACT_ATOMS: atom_id res chain seq x y z
N MET A 1 12.14 -0.46 21.13
CA MET A 1 12.52 -0.85 22.51
C MET A 1 13.03 0.31 23.36
N ALA A 2 14.05 1.07 22.97
CA ALA A 2 14.54 2.21 23.75
C ALA A 2 13.43 3.22 24.13
N ALA A 3 12.51 3.54 23.21
CA ALA A 3 11.35 4.37 23.49
C ALA A 3 10.45 3.84 24.63
N ARG A 4 10.31 2.51 24.77
CA ARG A 4 9.56 1.91 25.89
C ARG A 4 10.27 2.17 27.23
N LEU A 5 11.60 2.11 27.26
CA LEU A 5 12.39 2.36 28.47
C LEU A 5 12.36 3.84 28.85
N GLU A 6 12.50 4.73 27.87
CA GLU A 6 12.58 6.17 28.09
C GLU A 6 11.21 6.77 28.43
N TYR A 7 10.18 6.47 27.64
CA TYR A 7 8.86 7.10 27.74
C TYR A 7 7.81 6.24 28.45
N GLY A 8 8.08 4.96 28.68
CA GLY A 8 7.19 4.08 29.43
C GLY A 8 6.84 4.63 30.82
N PRO A 9 7.81 5.08 31.65
CA PRO A 9 7.52 5.58 32.99
C PRO A 9 6.57 6.80 33.03
N SER A 10 6.60 7.67 32.02
CA SER A 10 5.77 8.88 31.97
C SER A 10 4.37 8.64 31.38
N GLN A 11 4.14 7.48 30.73
CA GLN A 11 2.87 7.10 30.10
C GLN A 11 2.28 8.24 29.23
N PRO A 12 3.03 8.76 28.24
CA PRO A 12 2.63 9.95 27.50
C PRO A 12 1.34 9.77 26.72
N PHE A 13 0.93 8.52 26.44
CA PHE A 13 -0.27 8.20 25.69
C PHE A 13 -1.44 7.72 26.56
N LYS A 14 -1.32 7.87 27.89
CA LYS A 14 -2.33 7.41 28.85
C LYS A 14 -3.73 7.91 28.48
N GLY A 15 -4.60 6.97 28.15
CA GLY A 15 -6.01 7.22 27.89
C GLY A 15 -6.34 7.68 26.46
N MET A 16 -5.33 7.90 25.60
CA MET A 16 -5.55 8.23 24.20
C MET A 16 -5.95 6.99 23.39
N ASN A 17 -6.91 7.17 22.48
CA ASN A 17 -7.24 6.17 21.47
C ASN A 17 -6.34 6.39 20.25
N ILE A 18 -5.47 5.42 19.95
CA ILE A 18 -4.59 5.46 18.78
C ILE A 18 -5.04 4.37 17.82
N ASN A 19 -5.32 4.78 16.59
CA ASN A 19 -5.77 3.91 15.54
C ASN A 19 -4.66 3.76 14.49
N GLY A 20 -4.46 2.55 13.97
CA GLY A 20 -3.44 2.25 12.98
C GLY A 20 -4.00 1.54 11.75
N SER A 21 -3.60 2.02 10.57
CA SER A 21 -3.80 1.40 9.26
C SER A 21 -2.42 1.24 8.61
N LEU A 22 -1.73 0.18 9.00
CA LEU A 22 -0.36 -0.14 8.61
C LEU A 22 -0.28 -1.65 8.42
N HIS A 23 0.60 -2.14 7.55
CA HIS A 23 0.79 -3.58 7.32
C HIS A 23 0.84 -4.36 8.64
N MET A 24 -0.06 -5.33 8.85
CA MET A 24 -0.14 -6.07 10.11
C MET A 24 0.90 -7.20 10.19
N THR A 25 2.15 -6.81 10.40
CA THR A 25 3.33 -7.70 10.44
C THR A 25 3.87 -7.90 11.87
N ILE A 26 4.88 -8.75 12.03
CA ILE A 26 5.62 -8.88 13.30
C ILE A 26 6.23 -7.54 13.74
N GLN A 27 6.76 -6.76 12.80
CA GLN A 27 7.37 -5.45 13.05
C GLN A 27 6.32 -4.47 13.56
N THR A 28 5.15 -4.44 12.94
CA THR A 28 4.00 -3.64 13.38
C THR A 28 3.48 -4.10 14.75
N GLY A 29 3.53 -5.39 15.05
CA GLY A 29 3.26 -5.89 16.39
C GLY A 29 4.13 -5.22 17.47
N VAL A 30 5.43 -5.04 17.20
CA VAL A 30 6.35 -4.33 18.11
C VAL A 30 6.00 -2.85 18.24
N LEU A 31 5.54 -2.20 17.16
CA LEU A 31 5.04 -0.83 17.20
C LEU A 31 3.78 -0.72 18.07
N ILE A 32 2.77 -1.56 17.82
CA ILE A 32 1.52 -1.62 18.58
C ILE A 32 1.78 -1.77 20.08
N GLU A 33 2.60 -2.76 20.45
CA GLU A 33 2.95 -2.98 21.84
C GLU A 33 3.76 -1.82 22.44
N THR A 34 4.52 -1.08 21.63
CA THR A 34 5.21 0.13 22.09
C THR A 34 4.19 1.23 22.42
N LEU A 35 3.22 1.47 21.54
CA LEU A 35 2.16 2.45 21.78
C LEU A 35 1.33 2.09 23.03
N SER A 36 0.97 0.81 23.16
CA SER A 36 0.26 0.29 24.33
C SER A 36 1.09 0.42 25.61
N ALA A 37 2.39 0.08 25.57
CA ALA A 37 3.29 0.25 26.72
C ALA A 37 3.49 1.72 27.13
N LEU A 38 3.27 2.67 26.22
CA LEU A 38 3.27 4.12 26.49
C LEU A 38 1.90 4.64 26.98
N GLY A 39 0.90 3.77 27.14
CA GLY A 39 -0.40 4.06 27.77
C GLY A 39 -1.59 4.20 26.81
N ALA A 40 -1.39 3.99 25.51
CA ALA A 40 -2.44 4.12 24.50
C ALA A 40 -3.44 2.95 24.52
N LYS A 41 -4.68 3.23 24.14
CA LYS A 41 -5.68 2.24 23.73
C LYS A 41 -5.59 2.08 22.22
N VAL A 42 -5.17 0.92 21.74
CA VAL A 42 -4.80 0.75 20.33
C VAL A 42 -5.84 -0.06 19.56
N ARG A 43 -6.21 0.36 18.36
CA ARG A 43 -6.99 -0.42 17.38
C ARG A 43 -6.25 -0.47 16.06
N TRP A 44 -6.29 -1.59 15.36
CA TRP A 44 -5.47 -1.79 14.16
C TRP A 44 -6.19 -2.54 13.05
N CYS A 45 -5.98 -2.11 11.81
CA CYS A 45 -6.22 -2.87 10.60
C CYS A 45 -4.98 -2.84 9.71
N SER A 46 -4.93 -3.73 8.72
CA SER A 46 -3.88 -3.69 7.71
C SER A 46 -4.21 -2.64 6.65
N CYS A 47 -3.21 -2.08 5.98
CA CYS A 47 -3.38 -1.19 4.80
C CYS A 47 -3.25 -1.93 3.45
N ASN A 48 -3.13 -3.26 3.49
CA ASN A 48 -3.06 -4.08 2.28
C ASN A 48 -3.55 -5.50 2.54
N ILE A 49 -4.42 -5.99 1.64
CA ILE A 49 -5.12 -7.28 1.72
C ILE A 49 -4.20 -8.51 1.81
N PHE A 50 -2.93 -8.42 1.39
CA PHE A 50 -1.98 -9.52 1.42
C PHE A 50 -0.84 -9.34 2.41
N SER A 51 -0.77 -8.20 3.09
CA SER A 51 0.38 -7.87 3.94
C SER A 51 0.33 -8.46 5.35
N THR A 52 -0.84 -8.85 5.80
CA THR A 52 -1.00 -9.38 7.15
C THR A 52 -0.20 -10.67 7.33
N GLN A 53 0.52 -10.74 8.44
CA GLN A 53 1.11 -11.96 8.97
C GLN A 53 0.17 -12.48 10.07
N ASP A 54 -0.65 -13.48 9.76
CA ASP A 54 -1.76 -13.89 10.64
C ASP A 54 -1.32 -14.25 12.07
N HIS A 55 -0.12 -14.82 12.22
CA HIS A 55 0.46 -15.13 13.52
C HIS A 55 0.84 -13.87 14.32
N ALA A 56 1.24 -12.78 13.67
CA ALA A 56 1.45 -11.48 14.31
C ALA A 56 0.12 -10.87 14.76
N ALA A 57 -0.88 -10.85 13.86
CA ALA A 57 -2.22 -10.37 14.17
C ALA A 57 -2.83 -11.13 15.36
N ALA A 58 -2.76 -12.47 15.34
CA ALA A 58 -3.24 -13.33 16.41
C ALA A 58 -2.49 -13.10 17.74
N ALA A 59 -1.17 -12.90 17.70
CA ALA A 59 -0.37 -12.64 18.90
C ALA A 59 -0.79 -11.32 19.58
N ILE A 60 -0.98 -10.25 18.80
CA ILE A 60 -1.41 -8.94 19.30
C ILE A 60 -2.83 -9.00 19.86
N ALA A 61 -3.76 -9.62 19.11
CA ALA A 61 -5.14 -9.79 19.57
C ALA A 61 -5.21 -10.60 20.88
N LYS A 62 -4.43 -11.69 20.97
CA LYS A 62 -4.36 -12.53 22.17
C LYS A 62 -3.72 -11.81 23.35
N ALA A 63 -2.70 -10.98 23.12
CA ALA A 63 -2.06 -10.18 24.15
C ALA A 63 -2.99 -9.09 24.71
N GLY A 64 -4.02 -8.70 23.96
CA GLY A 64 -4.96 -7.65 24.36
C GLY A 64 -4.34 -6.24 24.29
N THR A 65 -3.19 -6.09 23.64
CA THR A 65 -2.50 -4.80 23.45
C THR A 65 -3.18 -3.96 22.36
N SER A 66 -3.92 -4.59 21.46
CA SER A 66 -4.79 -3.93 20.49
C SER A 66 -5.99 -4.78 20.09
N ALA A 67 -7.09 -4.13 19.71
CA ALA A 67 -8.12 -4.77 18.89
C ALA A 67 -7.65 -4.80 17.41
N VAL A 68 -7.54 -5.99 16.83
CA VAL A 68 -7.01 -6.21 15.48
C VAL A 68 -8.10 -6.71 14.55
N PHE A 69 -8.23 -6.07 13.38
CA PHE A 69 -9.11 -6.43 12.29
C PHE A 69 -8.25 -6.58 11.03
N ALA A 70 -7.61 -7.74 10.89
CA ALA A 70 -6.69 -8.00 9.78
C ALA A 70 -6.49 -9.51 9.60
N TRP A 71 -6.49 -9.98 8.36
CA TRP A 71 -6.01 -11.32 7.97
C TRP A 71 -5.37 -11.28 6.58
N LYS A 72 -4.60 -12.31 6.24
CA LYS A 72 -4.00 -12.42 4.90
C LYS A 72 -5.03 -12.91 3.89
N GLY A 73 -5.12 -12.25 2.75
CA GLY A 73 -6.04 -12.61 1.67
C GLY A 73 -7.45 -12.06 1.84
N GLU A 74 -7.59 -10.90 2.47
CA GLU A 74 -8.85 -10.15 2.50
C GLU A 74 -9.36 -9.87 1.09
N THR A 75 -10.67 -9.87 0.92
CA THR A 75 -11.34 -9.23 -0.21
C THR A 75 -11.41 -7.71 0.00
N LEU A 76 -11.61 -6.93 -1.07
CA LEU A 76 -11.77 -5.46 -0.93
C LEU A 76 -12.92 -5.05 0.02
N PRO A 77 -14.10 -5.71 0.00
CA PRO A 77 -15.14 -5.42 1.00
C PRO A 77 -14.71 -5.71 2.44
N GLU A 78 -13.96 -6.79 2.68
CA GLU A 78 -13.44 -7.13 4.01
C GLU A 78 -12.38 -6.13 4.47
N TYR A 79 -11.48 -5.69 3.57
CA TYR A 79 -10.49 -4.65 3.84
C TYR A 79 -11.14 -3.37 4.35
N TRP A 80 -12.12 -2.84 3.60
CA TRP A 80 -12.83 -1.62 4.01
C TRP A 80 -13.67 -1.81 5.27
N TRP A 81 -14.23 -3.02 5.47
CA TRP A 81 -14.87 -3.37 6.74
C TRP A 81 -13.89 -3.34 7.91
N CYS A 82 -12.68 -3.89 7.75
CA CYS A 82 -11.61 -3.86 8.75
C CYS A 82 -11.21 -2.42 9.10
N THR A 83 -11.04 -1.56 8.11
CA THR A 83 -10.77 -0.11 8.30
C THR A 83 -11.87 0.55 9.11
N GLU A 84 -13.13 0.26 8.80
CA GLU A 84 -14.28 0.80 9.53
C GLU A 84 -14.37 0.30 10.98
N GLN A 85 -14.09 -0.99 11.22
CA GLN A 85 -14.03 -1.54 12.58
C GLN A 85 -12.90 -0.92 13.40
N MET A 86 -11.73 -0.73 12.79
CA MET A 86 -10.60 -0.07 13.43
C MET A 86 -10.96 1.35 13.84
N MET A 87 -11.57 2.15 12.93
CA MET A 87 -11.98 3.54 13.19
C MET A 87 -13.11 3.69 14.20
N THR A 88 -13.99 2.70 14.33
CA THR A 88 -15.14 2.73 15.24
C THR A 88 -14.69 2.40 16.68
N VAL A 89 -14.38 3.44 17.46
CA VAL A 89 -13.95 3.30 18.87
C VAL A 89 -15.17 3.23 19.80
N PRO A 90 -15.40 2.12 20.54
CA PRO A 90 -16.54 2.02 21.44
C PRO A 90 -16.53 3.11 22.54
N GLY A 91 -17.62 3.87 22.63
CA GLY A 91 -17.80 4.93 23.63
C GLY A 91 -17.04 6.23 23.33
N ALA A 92 -16.50 6.39 22.13
CA ALA A 92 -15.87 7.62 21.67
C ALA A 92 -16.29 7.96 20.23
N ASP A 93 -16.12 9.22 19.83
CA ASP A 93 -16.44 9.69 18.49
C ASP A 93 -15.32 9.42 17.46
N GLY A 94 -14.33 8.59 17.81
CA GLY A 94 -13.19 8.27 16.96
C GLY A 94 -11.88 8.17 17.74
N CYS A 95 -10.76 8.12 17.01
CA CYS A 95 -9.42 8.12 17.59
C CYS A 95 -8.91 9.54 17.92
N ASP A 96 -8.00 9.63 18.88
CA ASP A 96 -7.24 10.86 19.14
C ASP A 96 -6.13 11.07 18.11
N GLN A 97 -5.49 9.99 17.66
CA GLN A 97 -4.37 10.00 16.72
C GLN A 97 -4.51 8.83 15.74
N LEU A 98 -4.15 9.09 14.49
CA LEU A 98 -4.11 8.10 13.42
C LEU A 98 -2.67 7.82 12.99
N VAL A 99 -2.33 6.56 12.81
CA VAL A 99 -1.11 6.10 12.13
C VAL A 99 -1.55 5.47 10.81
N ASP A 100 -1.14 6.03 9.69
CA ASP A 100 -1.65 5.65 8.37
C ASP A 100 -0.49 5.33 7.42
N ASP A 101 -0.73 4.42 6.49
CA ASP A 101 0.20 4.02 5.45
C ASP A 101 -0.58 3.89 4.13
N GLY A 102 -0.31 4.82 3.21
CA GLY A 102 -1.00 4.95 1.93
C GLY A 102 -2.20 5.91 1.99
N GLY A 103 -2.65 6.28 3.20
CA GLY A 103 -3.66 7.31 3.42
C GLY A 103 -5.12 6.85 3.27
N ASP A 104 -5.41 5.55 3.30
CA ASP A 104 -6.77 5.03 3.09
C ASP A 104 -7.71 5.29 4.26
N ALA A 105 -7.22 5.18 5.51
CA ALA A 105 -8.01 5.53 6.68
C ALA A 105 -8.29 7.04 6.71
N THR A 106 -7.29 7.85 6.36
CA THR A 106 -7.45 9.30 6.19
C THR A 106 -8.47 9.62 5.10
N LEU A 107 -8.38 8.97 3.93
CA LEU A 107 -9.31 9.14 2.81
C LEU A 107 -10.75 8.85 3.25
N LEU A 108 -10.97 7.76 3.98
CA LEU A 108 -12.31 7.36 4.41
C LEU A 108 -12.94 8.38 5.37
N ILE A 109 -12.18 8.98 6.30
CA ILE A 109 -12.69 10.06 7.16
C ILE A 109 -13.09 11.29 6.31
N HIS A 110 -12.25 11.68 5.34
CA HIS A 110 -12.53 12.83 4.48
C HIS A 110 -13.77 12.60 3.60
N LYS A 111 -13.86 11.44 2.95
CA LYS A 111 -15.01 11.07 2.11
C LYS A 111 -16.27 10.84 2.93
N GLY A 112 -16.17 10.21 4.09
CA GLY A 112 -17.30 10.04 4.99
C GLY A 112 -17.93 11.39 5.38
N LYS A 113 -17.11 12.36 5.80
CA LYS A 113 -17.60 13.72 6.10
C LYS A 113 -18.20 14.42 4.88
N GLU A 114 -17.59 14.30 3.71
CA GLU A 114 -18.10 14.85 2.45
C GLU A 114 -19.51 14.32 2.14
N PHE A 115 -19.69 13.00 2.19
CA PHE A 115 -20.96 12.35 1.89
C PHE A 115 -22.01 12.56 2.98
N GLU A 116 -21.63 12.64 4.26
CA GLU A 116 -22.53 13.05 5.35
C GLU A 116 -23.04 14.48 5.13
N ALA A 117 -22.17 15.41 4.74
CA ALA A 117 -22.57 16.78 4.44
C ALA A 117 -23.52 16.85 3.23
N LYS A 118 -23.28 16.03 2.20
CA LYS A 118 -24.17 15.93 1.04
C LYS A 118 -25.55 15.38 1.46
N TYR A 119 -25.57 14.28 2.21
CA TYR A 119 -26.80 13.70 2.75
C TYR A 119 -27.58 14.68 3.64
N ALA A 120 -26.89 15.44 4.49
CA ALA A 120 -27.53 16.47 5.31
C ALA A 120 -28.16 17.60 4.49
N LYS A 121 -27.61 17.91 3.31
CA LYS A 121 -28.10 18.96 2.42
C LYS A 121 -29.31 18.54 1.59
N ASP A 122 -29.28 17.35 0.99
CA ASP A 122 -30.27 16.93 -0.02
C ASP A 122 -30.81 15.50 0.15
N GLY A 123 -30.39 14.78 1.20
CA GLY A 123 -30.79 13.40 1.46
C GLY A 123 -30.17 12.37 0.51
N SER A 124 -29.25 12.75 -0.38
CA SER A 124 -28.62 11.83 -1.30
C SER A 124 -27.59 10.94 -0.59
N LEU A 125 -27.66 9.64 -0.88
CA LEU A 125 -26.66 8.67 -0.45
C LEU A 125 -25.59 8.47 -1.53
N PRO A 126 -24.38 8.03 -1.16
CA PRO A 126 -23.38 7.59 -2.13
C PRO A 126 -23.95 6.49 -3.05
N ASP A 127 -23.57 6.52 -4.32
CA ASP A 127 -23.97 5.51 -5.30
C ASP A 127 -22.75 4.74 -5.82
N PRO A 128 -22.56 3.47 -5.42
CA PRO A 128 -21.48 2.63 -5.94
C PRO A 128 -21.48 2.48 -7.46
N ALA A 129 -22.62 2.66 -8.14
CA ALA A 129 -22.67 2.62 -9.60
C ALA A 129 -22.05 3.86 -10.29
N SER A 130 -21.69 4.90 -9.52
CA SER A 130 -21.11 6.15 -10.06
C SER A 130 -19.65 6.07 -10.48
N THR A 131 -18.98 4.93 -10.22
CA THR A 131 -17.58 4.70 -10.54
C THR A 131 -17.39 3.32 -11.16
N ASN A 132 -16.34 3.14 -11.96
CA ASN A 132 -15.91 1.82 -12.43
C ASN A 132 -14.81 1.22 -11.54
N ASN A 133 -14.11 2.03 -10.74
CA ASN A 133 -13.05 1.56 -9.85
C ASN A 133 -13.63 0.66 -8.74
N ALA A 134 -13.23 -0.61 -8.73
CA ALA A 134 -13.78 -1.65 -7.85
C ALA A 134 -13.61 -1.33 -6.35
N GLU A 135 -12.46 -0.77 -5.98
CA GLU A 135 -12.18 -0.39 -4.59
C GLU A 135 -13.06 0.78 -4.14
N PHE A 136 -13.19 1.83 -4.96
CA PHE A 136 -14.02 2.98 -4.65
C PHE A 136 -15.51 2.61 -4.56
N LYS A 137 -15.97 1.58 -5.30
CA LYS A 137 -17.31 1.00 -5.08
C LYS A 137 -17.50 0.49 -3.66
N CYS A 138 -16.49 -0.16 -3.08
CA CYS A 138 -16.54 -0.67 -1.71
C CYS A 138 -16.65 0.48 -0.70
N ILE A 139 -15.87 1.56 -0.89
CA ILE A 139 -15.95 2.78 -0.06
C ILE A 139 -17.36 3.39 -0.14
N LEU A 140 -17.89 3.59 -1.36
CA LEU A 140 -19.21 4.19 -1.55
C LEU A 140 -20.31 3.32 -0.94
N GLN A 141 -20.20 1.99 -1.07
CA GLN A 141 -21.16 1.06 -0.49
C GLN A 141 -21.11 1.11 1.04
N LEU A 142 -19.91 1.11 1.62
CA LEU A 142 -19.69 1.23 3.06
C LEU A 142 -20.30 2.53 3.61
N LEU A 143 -20.04 3.67 2.96
CA LEU A 143 -20.60 4.96 3.38
C LEU A 143 -22.12 5.02 3.21
N LYS A 144 -22.66 4.43 2.14
CA LYS A 144 -24.10 4.30 1.90
C LYS A 144 -24.78 3.52 3.03
N ASP A 145 -24.13 2.50 3.55
CA ASP A 145 -24.65 1.68 4.66
C ASP A 145 -24.44 2.36 6.03
N SER A 146 -23.34 3.12 6.21
CA SER A 146 -23.02 3.80 7.47
C SER A 146 -23.89 5.02 7.74
N ILE A 147 -24.13 5.88 6.75
CA ILE A 147 -24.82 7.17 6.92
C ILE A 147 -26.24 7.03 7.53
N PRO A 148 -27.08 6.06 7.13
CA PRO A 148 -28.39 5.85 7.75
C PRO A 148 -28.33 5.44 9.23
N LEU A 149 -27.25 4.78 9.67
CA LEU A 149 -27.07 4.32 11.04
C LEU A 149 -26.59 5.45 11.96
N ASP A 150 -25.66 6.27 11.47
CA ASP A 150 -25.20 7.48 12.14
C ASP A 150 -24.81 8.53 11.09
N LYS A 151 -25.63 9.57 11.01
CA LYS A 151 -25.54 10.62 9.98
C LYS A 151 -24.36 11.58 10.15
N THR A 152 -23.63 11.48 11.26
CA THR A 152 -22.56 12.42 11.61
C THR A 152 -21.31 11.72 12.14
N LYS A 153 -21.21 10.41 11.96
CA LYS A 153 -20.10 9.58 12.45
C LYS A 153 -18.74 10.13 12.03
N TYR A 154 -18.52 10.29 10.72
CA TYR A 154 -17.23 10.76 10.19
C TYR A 154 -17.01 12.24 10.44
N THR A 155 -18.08 13.04 10.49
CA THR A 155 -18.04 14.45 10.89
C THR A 155 -17.50 14.59 12.32
N ARG A 156 -17.96 13.77 13.27
CA ARG A 156 -17.45 13.77 14.65
C ARG A 156 -16.03 13.19 14.73
N MET A 157 -15.73 12.12 13.98
CA MET A 157 -14.36 11.57 13.88
C MET A 157 -13.35 12.62 13.41
N ALA A 158 -13.69 13.40 12.38
CA ALA A 158 -12.83 14.45 11.85
C ALA A 158 -12.55 15.56 12.87
N VAL A 159 -13.49 15.84 13.79
CA VAL A 159 -13.29 16.82 14.88
C VAL A 159 -12.47 16.22 16.02
N GLN A 160 -12.66 14.93 16.31
CA GLN A 160 -11.97 14.23 17.39
C GLN A 160 -10.50 13.94 17.08
N CYS A 161 -10.17 13.64 15.82
CA CYS A 161 -8.82 13.31 15.39
C CYS A 161 -7.89 14.53 15.49
N LYS A 162 -6.85 14.44 16.34
CA LYS A 162 -5.87 15.52 16.54
C LYS A 162 -4.77 15.54 15.48
N GLY A 163 -4.63 14.45 14.73
CA GLY A 163 -3.71 14.39 13.60
C GLY A 163 -3.43 12.96 13.13
N VAL A 164 -2.75 12.89 12.00
CA VAL A 164 -2.25 11.65 11.39
C VAL A 164 -0.73 11.69 11.22
N SER A 165 -0.06 10.56 11.44
CA SER A 165 1.32 10.35 10.99
C SER A 165 1.34 9.37 9.83
N GLU A 166 1.83 9.81 8.68
CA GLU A 166 1.77 9.07 7.41
C GLU A 166 3.13 8.48 7.01
N GLU A 167 3.14 7.17 6.78
CA GLU A 167 4.33 6.35 6.60
C GLU A 167 4.95 6.45 5.19
N THR A 168 4.13 6.54 4.13
CA THR A 168 4.63 6.34 2.75
C THR A 168 4.46 7.54 1.83
N THR A 169 5.30 7.58 0.78
CA THR A 169 5.32 8.66 -0.22
C THR A 169 3.95 8.92 -0.83
N THR A 170 3.18 7.87 -1.11
CA THR A 170 1.85 7.95 -1.72
C THR A 170 0.83 8.59 -0.80
N GLY A 171 0.79 8.18 0.47
CA GLY A 171 -0.09 8.82 1.44
C GLY A 171 0.30 10.29 1.67
N VAL A 172 1.59 10.60 1.73
CA VAL A 172 2.08 11.98 1.82
C VAL A 172 1.67 12.81 0.61
N LEU A 173 1.68 12.26 -0.60
CA LEU A 173 1.19 12.94 -1.80
C LEU A 173 -0.31 13.29 -1.65
N ARG A 174 -1.15 12.33 -1.24
CA ARG A 174 -2.58 12.56 -0.97
C ARG A 174 -2.80 13.66 0.07
N LEU A 175 -2.02 13.65 1.16
CA LEU A 175 -2.06 14.68 2.20
C LEU A 175 -1.68 16.07 1.65
N ARG A 176 -0.61 16.16 0.83
CA ARG A 176 -0.18 17.42 0.20
C ARG A 176 -1.24 17.94 -0.76
N GLU A 177 -1.90 17.08 -1.53
CA GLU A 177 -2.99 17.47 -2.43
C GLU A 177 -4.18 18.03 -1.65
N MET A 178 -4.61 17.37 -0.58
CA MET A 178 -5.69 17.87 0.28
C MET A 178 -5.29 19.19 0.96
N ALA A 179 -4.06 19.31 1.45
CA ALA A 179 -3.57 20.54 2.07
C ALA A 179 -3.54 21.70 1.06
N ALA A 180 -3.07 21.47 -0.17
CA ALA A 180 -3.03 22.47 -1.24
C ALA A 180 -4.43 22.99 -1.63
N LYS A 181 -5.46 22.13 -1.47
CA LYS A 181 -6.87 22.49 -1.70
C LYS A 181 -7.57 23.06 -0.45
N ASN A 182 -6.88 23.15 0.69
CA ASN A 182 -7.47 23.47 2.01
C ASN A 182 -8.58 22.49 2.42
N GLU A 183 -8.49 21.24 2.00
CA GLU A 183 -9.45 20.16 2.30
C GLU A 183 -9.01 19.27 3.47
N LEU A 184 -7.73 19.36 3.87
CA LEU A 184 -7.17 18.54 4.95
C LEU A 184 -7.85 18.87 6.29
N LEU A 185 -8.47 17.85 6.90
CA LEU A 185 -9.35 18.02 8.07
C LEU A 185 -8.63 18.14 9.41
N PHE A 186 -7.41 17.61 9.51
CA PHE A 186 -6.61 17.61 10.73
C PHE A 186 -5.10 17.64 10.40
N PRO A 187 -4.23 18.05 11.33
CA PRO A 187 -2.79 18.08 11.11
C PRO A 187 -2.22 16.75 10.63
N ALA A 188 -1.20 16.79 9.78
CA ALA A 188 -0.51 15.60 9.30
C ALA A 188 1.01 15.73 9.48
N ILE A 189 1.62 14.67 9.99
CA ILE A 189 3.07 14.52 10.08
C ILE A 189 3.52 13.58 8.97
N ASN A 190 4.41 14.08 8.13
CA ASN A 190 5.08 13.30 7.10
C ASN A 190 6.24 12.52 7.73
N VAL A 191 6.02 11.24 8.03
CA VAL A 191 7.06 10.34 8.55
C VAL A 191 7.97 9.89 7.43
N ASN A 192 7.43 9.67 6.22
CA ASN A 192 8.19 9.21 5.06
C ASN A 192 9.46 10.04 4.80
N ASP A 193 9.35 11.37 4.81
CA ASP A 193 10.45 12.27 4.44
C ASP A 193 11.46 12.49 5.59
N CYS A 194 11.28 11.83 6.74
CA CYS A 194 12.36 11.71 7.71
C CYS A 194 13.53 10.97 7.06
N VAL A 195 14.75 11.48 7.27
CA VAL A 195 15.97 10.91 6.67
C VAL A 195 16.14 9.44 7.07
N THR A 196 15.84 9.12 8.33
CA THR A 196 15.90 7.76 8.88
C THR A 196 14.78 6.83 8.39
N LYS A 197 13.81 7.36 7.64
CA LYS A 197 12.75 6.59 6.98
C LYS A 197 13.08 6.49 5.49
N SER A 198 12.86 7.53 4.70
CA SER A 198 13.08 7.56 3.25
C SER A 198 14.42 6.96 2.79
N LYS A 199 15.53 7.30 3.46
CA LYS A 199 16.87 6.86 3.05
C LYS A 199 17.28 5.51 3.63
N PHE A 200 16.44 4.90 4.46
CA PHE A 200 16.72 3.61 5.08
C PHE A 200 15.68 2.56 4.71
N ASP A 201 14.43 2.79 5.10
CA ASP A 201 13.31 1.90 4.84
C ASP A 201 13.11 1.73 3.33
N ASN A 202 12.82 2.82 2.62
CA ASN A 202 12.52 2.74 1.18
C ASN A 202 13.73 2.22 0.36
N VAL A 203 14.96 2.44 0.83
CA VAL A 203 16.17 2.00 0.10
C VAL A 203 16.62 0.60 0.51
N TYR A 204 17.03 0.42 1.76
CA TYR A 204 17.61 -0.84 2.24
C TYR A 204 16.56 -1.88 2.56
N GLY A 205 15.38 -1.42 2.98
CA GLY A 205 14.23 -2.29 3.10
C GLY A 205 13.90 -2.93 1.75
N CYS A 206 13.64 -2.14 0.70
CA CYS A 206 13.29 -2.70 -0.61
C CYS A 206 14.45 -3.51 -1.20
N ARG A 207 15.70 -3.17 -0.86
CA ARG A 207 16.87 -3.96 -1.21
C ARG A 207 16.84 -5.37 -0.60
N HIS A 208 16.22 -5.53 0.56
CA HIS A 208 16.03 -6.81 1.23
C HIS A 208 14.78 -7.55 0.75
N SER A 209 13.62 -6.87 0.78
CA SER A 209 12.32 -7.50 0.59
C SER A 209 12.02 -7.85 -0.87
N LEU A 210 12.43 -7.04 -1.86
CA LEU A 210 12.16 -7.34 -3.27
C LEU A 210 12.69 -8.72 -3.70
N PRO A 211 13.99 -9.05 -3.57
CA PRO A 211 14.48 -10.35 -3.98
C PRO A 211 13.86 -11.48 -3.14
N ASP A 212 13.58 -11.26 -1.86
CA ASP A 212 12.89 -12.25 -1.01
C ASP A 212 11.50 -12.58 -1.56
N SER A 213 10.68 -11.57 -1.90
CA SER A 213 9.36 -11.77 -2.50
C SER A 213 9.44 -12.51 -3.83
N ILE A 214 10.36 -12.12 -4.73
CA ILE A 214 10.54 -12.81 -6.02
C ILE A 214 10.95 -14.28 -5.80
N MET A 215 11.89 -14.54 -4.89
CA MET A 215 12.36 -15.90 -4.60
C MET A 215 11.24 -16.75 -4.00
N ARG A 216 10.55 -16.30 -2.94
CA ARG A 216 9.46 -17.05 -2.32
C ARG A 216 8.30 -17.31 -3.27
N ALA A 217 8.02 -16.36 -4.15
CA ALA A 217 6.91 -16.48 -5.08
C ALA A 217 7.23 -17.40 -6.26
N THR A 218 8.45 -17.37 -6.77
CA THR A 218 8.73 -17.94 -8.10
C THR A 218 9.86 -18.97 -8.12
N ASP A 219 10.70 -18.98 -7.09
CA ASP A 219 11.97 -19.73 -7.02
C ASP A 219 12.89 -19.47 -8.23
N VAL A 220 12.67 -18.37 -8.97
CA VAL A 220 13.44 -18.06 -10.17
C VAL A 220 14.88 -17.71 -9.81
N MET A 221 15.83 -18.24 -10.57
CA MET A 221 17.20 -17.75 -10.52
C MET A 221 17.27 -16.33 -11.10
N ILE A 222 17.51 -15.34 -10.25
CA ILE A 222 17.70 -13.92 -10.62
C ILE A 222 19.01 -13.72 -11.40
N GLY A 223 20.08 -14.43 -11.00
CA GLY A 223 21.38 -14.36 -11.66
C GLY A 223 21.31 -14.66 -13.16
N GLY A 224 21.94 -13.79 -13.96
CA GLY A 224 21.98 -13.90 -15.42
C GLY A 224 20.71 -13.45 -16.14
N LYS A 225 19.64 -13.06 -15.41
CA LYS A 225 18.40 -12.53 -16.00
C LYS A 225 18.52 -11.05 -16.32
N ARG A 226 17.63 -10.57 -17.18
CA ARG A 226 17.41 -9.15 -17.43
C ARG A 226 16.24 -8.67 -16.59
N ALA A 227 16.46 -7.68 -15.75
CA ALA A 227 15.41 -7.11 -14.91
C ALA A 227 15.21 -5.63 -15.25
N LEU A 228 13.96 -5.19 -15.36
CA LEU A 228 13.58 -3.80 -15.57
C LEU A 228 12.97 -3.25 -14.29
N VAL A 229 13.56 -2.19 -13.75
CA VAL A 229 12.98 -1.42 -12.64
C VAL A 229 12.43 -0.12 -13.21
N CYS A 230 11.12 0.09 -13.04
CA CYS A 230 10.45 1.30 -13.49
C CYS A 230 10.39 2.30 -12.34
N GLY A 231 11.07 3.44 -12.50
CA GLY A 231 11.32 4.42 -11.45
C GLY A 231 12.61 4.15 -10.69
N TYR A 232 13.38 5.21 -10.45
CA TYR A 232 14.68 5.19 -9.77
C TYR A 232 14.75 6.21 -8.63
N GLY A 233 13.61 6.42 -7.95
CA GLY A 233 13.54 7.05 -6.63
C GLY A 233 14.19 6.20 -5.54
N ASP A 234 13.85 6.44 -4.27
CA ASP A 234 14.47 5.70 -3.16
C ASP A 234 14.18 4.19 -3.22
N VAL A 235 12.93 3.81 -3.51
CA VAL A 235 12.50 2.40 -3.72
C VAL A 235 13.23 1.80 -4.92
N GLY A 236 13.17 2.46 -6.08
CA GLY A 236 13.80 2.00 -7.31
C GLY A 236 15.32 1.78 -7.17
N LYS A 237 16.01 2.66 -6.44
CA LYS A 237 17.43 2.49 -6.08
C LYS A 237 17.63 1.20 -5.27
N GLY A 238 16.86 1.00 -4.20
CA GLY A 238 16.90 -0.22 -3.40
C GLY A 238 16.74 -1.49 -4.25
N CYS A 239 15.70 -1.52 -5.06
CA CYS A 239 15.35 -2.61 -5.98
C CYS A 239 16.47 -2.91 -6.99
N ALA A 240 16.97 -1.88 -7.67
CA ALA A 240 18.01 -2.02 -8.69
C ALA A 240 19.32 -2.59 -8.13
N PHE A 241 19.73 -2.11 -6.94
CA PHE A 241 20.93 -2.63 -6.27
C PHE A 241 20.75 -4.07 -5.79
N ALA A 242 19.55 -4.46 -5.34
CA ALA A 242 19.29 -5.85 -4.95
C ALA A 242 19.38 -6.80 -6.13
N LEU A 243 18.70 -6.47 -7.24
CA LEU A 243 18.68 -7.29 -8.44
C LEU A 243 20.08 -7.41 -9.06
N ARG A 244 20.85 -6.31 -9.12
CA ARG A 244 22.26 -6.35 -9.53
C ARG A 244 23.11 -7.19 -8.59
N GLY A 245 22.92 -7.04 -7.27
CA GLY A 245 23.62 -7.82 -6.26
C GLY A 245 23.35 -9.33 -6.37
N ALA A 246 22.16 -9.71 -6.85
CA ALA A 246 21.79 -11.08 -7.18
C ALA A 246 22.26 -11.55 -8.57
N GLY A 247 23.00 -10.72 -9.31
CA GLY A 247 23.60 -11.04 -10.61
C GLY A 247 22.71 -10.79 -11.83
N ALA A 248 21.60 -10.05 -11.70
CA ALA A 248 20.80 -9.63 -12.85
C ALA A 248 21.44 -8.46 -13.60
N ARG A 249 21.24 -8.42 -14.93
CA ARG A 249 21.45 -7.23 -15.73
C ARG A 249 20.22 -6.32 -15.57
N VAL A 250 20.39 -5.26 -14.80
CA VAL A 250 19.29 -4.33 -14.47
C VAL A 250 19.25 -3.17 -15.47
N LEU A 251 18.06 -2.90 -15.97
CA LEU A 251 17.70 -1.74 -16.80
C LEU A 251 16.72 -0.87 -16.01
N ILE A 252 16.72 0.43 -16.28
CA ILE A 252 15.90 1.42 -15.57
C ILE A 252 15.03 2.17 -16.57
N THR A 253 13.76 2.40 -16.25
CA THR A 253 12.96 3.45 -16.89
C THR A 253 12.81 4.62 -15.92
N GLU A 254 12.91 5.85 -16.42
CA GLU A 254 12.78 7.05 -15.60
C GLU A 254 12.24 8.22 -16.41
N ILE A 255 11.44 9.04 -15.74
CA ILE A 255 10.93 10.32 -16.27
C ILE A 255 11.74 11.50 -15.73
N ASP A 256 12.37 11.35 -14.55
CA ASP A 256 13.18 12.40 -13.95
C ASP A 256 14.62 12.31 -14.48
N PRO A 257 15.14 13.34 -15.16
CA PRO A 257 16.49 13.31 -15.74
C PRO A 257 17.61 13.23 -14.70
N ILE A 258 17.38 13.69 -13.47
CA ILE A 258 18.34 13.61 -12.37
C ILE A 258 18.45 12.15 -11.91
N ASN A 259 17.31 11.49 -11.67
CA ASN A 259 17.31 10.08 -11.30
C ASN A 259 17.85 9.19 -12.42
N ALA A 260 17.49 9.47 -13.68
CA ALA A 260 18.05 8.78 -14.85
C ALA A 260 19.58 8.93 -14.90
N LEU A 261 20.10 10.14 -14.69
CA LEU A 261 21.55 10.36 -14.68
C LEU A 261 22.22 9.62 -13.52
N GLN A 262 21.61 9.59 -12.33
CA GLN A 262 22.10 8.78 -11.21
C GLN A 262 22.16 7.28 -11.57
N ALA A 263 21.13 6.75 -12.21
CA ALA A 263 21.13 5.36 -12.69
C ALA A 263 22.29 5.09 -13.65
N CYS A 264 22.52 5.99 -14.61
CA CYS A 264 23.67 5.92 -15.53
C CYS A 264 25.02 5.96 -14.80
N MET A 265 25.18 6.82 -13.79
CA MET A 265 26.42 6.92 -13.01
C MET A 265 26.72 5.66 -12.20
N GLU A 266 25.68 4.95 -11.78
CA GLU A 266 25.82 3.64 -11.16
C GLU A 266 26.04 2.52 -12.19
N GLY A 267 26.05 2.80 -13.49
CA GLY A 267 26.26 1.82 -14.55
C GLY A 267 25.01 1.03 -14.95
N PHE A 268 23.82 1.50 -14.59
CA PHE A 268 22.56 0.96 -15.12
C PHE A 268 22.26 1.57 -16.50
N GLN A 269 21.70 0.75 -17.39
CA GLN A 269 21.21 1.24 -18.67
C GLN A 269 19.81 1.85 -18.48
N VAL A 270 19.65 3.12 -18.82
CA VAL A 270 18.34 3.79 -18.86
C VAL A 270 17.70 3.59 -20.24
N VAL A 271 16.45 3.14 -20.27
CA VAL A 271 15.69 2.78 -21.48
C VAL A 271 14.23 3.20 -21.34
N THR A 272 13.48 3.15 -22.44
CA THR A 272 12.02 3.11 -22.40
C THR A 272 11.52 1.67 -22.24
N MET A 273 10.28 1.49 -21.77
CA MET A 273 9.67 0.17 -21.65
C MET A 273 9.57 -0.50 -23.03
N GLU A 274 9.16 0.27 -24.03
CA GLU A 274 8.91 -0.16 -25.40
C GLU A 274 10.17 -0.73 -26.07
N ASP A 275 11.34 -0.18 -25.76
CA ASP A 275 12.62 -0.62 -26.33
C ASP A 275 13.04 -2.01 -25.86
N CYS A 276 12.61 -2.44 -24.67
CA CYS A 276 13.16 -3.65 -24.03
C CYS A 276 12.12 -4.69 -23.59
N VAL A 277 10.82 -4.40 -23.63
CA VAL A 277 9.76 -5.28 -23.09
C VAL A 277 9.83 -6.75 -23.55
N HIS A 278 10.33 -7.01 -24.76
CA HIS A 278 10.44 -8.35 -25.34
C HIS A 278 11.63 -9.18 -24.80
N GLU A 279 12.61 -8.57 -24.14
CA GLU A 279 13.83 -9.24 -23.65
C GLU A 279 13.92 -9.35 -22.12
N ILE A 280 13.07 -8.64 -21.37
CA ILE A 280 13.11 -8.58 -19.89
C ILE A 280 12.44 -9.81 -19.25
N ASP A 281 13.09 -10.40 -18.23
CA ASP A 281 12.59 -11.52 -17.42
C ASP A 281 11.75 -11.08 -16.22
N ILE A 282 12.15 -9.98 -15.58
CA ILE A 282 11.58 -9.51 -14.32
C ILE A 282 11.28 -8.02 -14.48
N PHE A 283 10.02 -7.63 -14.30
CA PHE A 283 9.56 -6.26 -14.30
C PHE A 283 9.16 -5.86 -12.89
N THR A 284 9.69 -4.75 -12.39
CA THR A 284 9.38 -4.21 -11.08
C THR A 284 8.97 -2.75 -11.21
N SER A 285 7.72 -2.41 -10.90
CA SER A 285 7.27 -1.02 -10.81
C SER A 285 7.52 -0.45 -9.40
N ALA A 286 8.12 0.74 -9.33
CA ALA A 286 8.53 1.42 -8.11
C ALA A 286 8.35 2.94 -8.23
N THR A 287 7.26 3.37 -8.88
CA THR A 287 7.08 4.76 -9.30
C THR A 287 6.20 5.59 -8.37
N GLY A 288 5.23 4.97 -7.69
CA GLY A 288 4.16 5.71 -7.03
C GLY A 288 3.20 6.38 -8.02
N ASN A 289 3.16 5.93 -9.28
CA ASN A 289 2.39 6.51 -10.38
C ASN A 289 1.62 5.42 -11.15
N PHE A 290 0.64 5.80 -11.98
CA PHE A 290 -0.31 4.86 -12.59
C PHE A 290 0.05 4.49 -14.03
N LYS A 291 -0.43 3.32 -14.48
CA LYS A 291 -0.31 2.79 -15.85
C LYS A 291 1.12 2.76 -16.39
N ILE A 292 2.05 2.25 -15.57
CA ILE A 292 3.46 2.05 -15.93
C ILE A 292 3.63 0.81 -16.81
N ILE A 293 3.03 -0.31 -16.39
CA ILE A 293 3.05 -1.57 -17.12
C ILE A 293 1.64 -1.84 -17.65
N THR A 294 1.39 -1.44 -18.89
CA THR A 294 0.08 -1.54 -19.54
C THR A 294 -0.18 -2.93 -20.12
N LEU A 295 -1.44 -3.23 -20.44
CA LEU A 295 -1.83 -4.42 -21.19
C LEU A 295 -1.03 -4.58 -22.50
N GLU A 296 -0.76 -3.48 -23.21
CA GLU A 296 0.01 -3.49 -24.46
C GLU A 296 1.49 -3.84 -24.26
N HIS A 297 2.05 -3.53 -23.08
CA HIS A 297 3.37 -4.02 -22.69
C HIS A 297 3.33 -5.52 -22.39
N MET A 298 2.36 -5.96 -21.57
CA MET A 298 2.25 -7.36 -21.15
C MET A 298 2.06 -8.33 -22.32
N LYS A 299 1.33 -7.93 -23.37
CA LYS A 299 1.19 -8.71 -24.62
C LYS A 299 2.52 -8.98 -25.36
N LYS A 300 3.53 -8.14 -25.13
CA LYS A 300 4.84 -8.20 -25.81
C LYS A 300 5.92 -8.85 -24.94
N MET A 301 5.60 -9.20 -23.70
CA MET A 301 6.53 -9.88 -22.81
C MET A 301 6.79 -11.30 -23.30
N LYS A 302 7.95 -11.84 -22.92
CA LYS A 302 8.26 -13.26 -23.17
C LYS A 302 7.40 -14.17 -22.31
N ASN A 303 7.37 -15.45 -22.67
CA ASN A 303 6.76 -16.49 -21.84
C ASN A 303 7.37 -16.49 -20.43
N ASN A 304 6.51 -16.55 -19.43
CA ASN A 304 6.83 -16.59 -18.00
C ASN A 304 7.62 -15.37 -17.49
N ALA A 305 7.46 -14.21 -18.11
CA ALA A 305 7.96 -12.97 -17.52
C ALA A 305 7.30 -12.72 -16.16
N ILE A 306 8.07 -12.26 -15.19
CA ILE A 306 7.56 -11.92 -13.85
C ILE A 306 7.27 -10.42 -13.84
N VAL A 307 6.08 -10.05 -13.39
CA VAL A 307 5.63 -8.67 -13.27
C VAL A 307 5.22 -8.42 -11.83
N CYS A 308 5.86 -7.50 -11.15
CA CYS A 308 5.56 -7.21 -9.74
C CYS A 308 5.53 -5.70 -9.48
N ASN A 309 4.67 -5.30 -8.55
CA ASN A 309 4.61 -3.94 -8.02
C ASN A 309 5.24 -3.89 -6.63
N ILE A 310 6.08 -2.90 -6.37
CA ILE A 310 6.59 -2.56 -5.03
C ILE A 310 6.47 -1.06 -4.74
N GLY A 311 5.74 -0.33 -5.60
CA GLY A 311 5.38 1.06 -5.38
C GLY A 311 4.06 1.15 -4.62
N HIS A 312 2.97 1.51 -5.31
CA HIS A 312 1.69 1.77 -4.66
C HIS A 312 0.50 1.07 -5.34
N PHE A 313 -0.49 0.70 -4.53
CA PHE A 313 -1.78 0.12 -4.93
C PHE A 313 -1.67 -0.99 -6.00
N ASP A 314 -2.69 -1.11 -6.83
CA ASP A 314 -2.85 -2.10 -7.90
C ASP A 314 -2.82 -1.48 -9.30
N ASN A 315 -2.43 -0.19 -9.42
CA ASN A 315 -2.60 0.61 -10.63
C ASN A 315 -1.30 1.01 -11.34
N GLU A 316 -0.11 0.67 -10.81
CA GLU A 316 1.13 0.79 -11.57
C GLU A 316 1.16 -0.23 -12.72
N ILE A 317 0.60 -1.40 -12.48
CA ILE A 317 0.33 -2.45 -13.46
C ILE A 317 -1.14 -2.31 -13.86
N ASP A 318 -1.46 -2.38 -15.14
CA ASP A 318 -2.85 -2.28 -15.61
C ASP A 318 -3.60 -3.61 -15.40
N MET A 319 -3.91 -3.92 -14.13
CA MET A 319 -4.60 -5.14 -13.72
C MET A 319 -6.04 -5.20 -14.22
N GLU A 320 -6.74 -4.06 -14.25
CA GLU A 320 -8.12 -3.98 -14.72
C GLU A 320 -8.24 -4.44 -16.18
N ASP A 321 -7.42 -3.85 -17.07
CA ASP A 321 -7.44 -4.21 -18.49
C ASP A 321 -6.91 -5.64 -18.73
N LEU A 322 -6.01 -6.13 -17.87
CA LEU A 322 -5.49 -7.49 -17.93
C LEU A 322 -6.55 -8.54 -17.58
N GLU A 323 -7.27 -8.34 -16.47
CA GLU A 323 -8.32 -9.26 -15.98
C GLU A 323 -9.54 -9.28 -16.90
N GLN A 324 -9.86 -8.15 -17.54
CA GLN A 324 -10.98 -8.03 -18.48
C GLN A 324 -10.62 -8.46 -19.91
N PHE A 325 -9.37 -8.86 -20.18
CA PHE A 325 -8.93 -9.16 -21.53
C PHE A 325 -9.69 -10.37 -22.14
N PRO A 326 -10.30 -10.25 -23.33
CA PRO A 326 -11.07 -11.33 -23.93
C PRO A 326 -10.23 -12.59 -24.19
N GLY A 327 -10.68 -13.71 -23.65
CA GLY A 327 -10.01 -15.00 -23.79
C GLY A 327 -8.80 -15.19 -22.86
N MET A 328 -8.59 -14.31 -21.87
CA MET A 328 -7.60 -14.50 -20.82
C MET A 328 -7.93 -15.73 -19.97
N THR A 329 -6.93 -16.58 -19.74
CA THR A 329 -7.02 -17.65 -18.74
C THR A 329 -6.10 -17.31 -17.57
N VAL A 330 -6.63 -17.35 -16.35
CA VAL A 330 -5.85 -17.12 -15.12
C VAL A 330 -5.66 -18.44 -14.40
N GLU A 331 -4.41 -18.87 -14.28
CA GLU A 331 -3.99 -20.05 -13.53
C GLU A 331 -3.39 -19.61 -12.19
N ASN A 332 -4.10 -19.85 -11.08
CA ASN A 332 -3.49 -19.64 -9.76
C ASN A 332 -2.48 -20.78 -9.48
N ILE A 333 -1.20 -20.43 -9.39
CA ILE A 333 -0.13 -21.40 -9.12
C ILE A 333 -0.07 -21.70 -7.63
N LYS A 334 -0.15 -20.65 -6.81
CA LYS A 334 -0.25 -20.66 -5.36
C LYS A 334 -0.78 -19.30 -4.89
N PRO A 335 -1.13 -19.11 -3.61
CA PRO A 335 -1.57 -17.81 -3.12
C PRO A 335 -0.61 -16.69 -3.54
N GLN A 336 -1.17 -15.58 -4.04
CA GLN A 336 -0.45 -14.40 -4.53
C GLN A 336 0.46 -14.64 -5.76
N VAL A 337 0.28 -15.76 -6.47
CA VAL A 337 1.06 -16.09 -7.65
C VAL A 337 0.13 -16.59 -8.74
N ASP A 338 -0.20 -15.69 -9.65
CA ASP A 338 -1.11 -15.95 -10.76
C ASP A 338 -0.39 -15.90 -12.09
N ARG A 339 -0.74 -16.86 -12.96
CA ARG A 339 -0.24 -16.99 -14.32
C ARG A 339 -1.34 -16.58 -15.29
N PHE A 340 -1.15 -15.45 -15.95
CA PHE A 340 -2.05 -14.92 -16.97
C PHE A 340 -1.65 -15.44 -18.35
N VAL A 341 -2.53 -16.20 -19.00
CA VAL A 341 -2.29 -16.86 -20.30
C VAL A 341 -3.10 -16.15 -21.39
N PHE A 342 -2.38 -15.50 -22.32
CA PHE A 342 -2.99 -14.87 -23.50
C PHE A 342 -3.44 -15.91 -24.55
N PRO A 343 -4.56 -15.68 -25.27
CA PRO A 343 -5.14 -16.65 -26.21
C PRO A 343 -4.33 -16.86 -27.50
N THR A 344 -3.52 -15.88 -27.93
CA THR A 344 -2.85 -15.90 -29.25
C THR A 344 -1.34 -16.04 -29.18
N VAL A 345 -0.75 -16.01 -27.98
CA VAL A 345 0.71 -16.05 -27.78
C VAL A 345 0.99 -16.82 -26.50
N ALA A 346 2.02 -17.66 -26.50
CA ALA A 346 2.59 -18.25 -25.29
C ALA A 346 3.30 -17.19 -24.44
N THR A 347 2.63 -16.08 -24.15
CA THR A 347 3.09 -15.06 -23.21
C THR A 347 2.35 -15.32 -21.92
N VAL A 348 3.14 -15.53 -20.88
CA VAL A 348 2.67 -15.75 -19.53
C VAL A 348 3.30 -14.66 -18.69
N SER A 349 2.47 -13.88 -18.02
CA SER A 349 2.94 -12.96 -17.00
C SER A 349 2.61 -13.53 -15.64
N LEU A 350 3.62 -13.64 -14.78
CA LEU A 350 3.45 -13.98 -13.38
C LEU A 350 3.27 -12.67 -12.60
N CYS A 351 2.04 -12.33 -12.25
CA CYS A 351 1.77 -11.10 -11.50
C CYS A 351 1.90 -11.38 -10.01
N LEU A 352 2.82 -10.68 -9.35
CA LEU A 352 2.92 -10.66 -7.90
C LEU A 352 2.20 -9.41 -7.38
N PRO A 353 1.23 -9.55 -6.45
CA PRO A 353 0.63 -8.40 -5.81
C PRO A 353 1.71 -7.60 -5.05
N PRO A 354 1.39 -6.36 -4.63
CA PRO A 354 2.33 -5.49 -3.94
C PRO A 354 3.12 -6.24 -2.89
N ALA A 355 4.45 -6.28 -3.04
CA ALA A 355 5.33 -6.92 -2.07
C ALA A 355 5.20 -6.15 -0.74
N ALA A 356 4.40 -6.70 0.17
CA ALA A 356 4.32 -6.20 1.52
C ALA A 356 5.46 -6.81 2.36
N TRP A 357 6.04 -5.93 3.16
CA TRP A 357 7.14 -6.13 4.10
C TRP A 357 7.00 -7.32 5.05
#